data_AF-A0A371ILA8-F1
#
_entry.id   AF-A0A371ILA8-F1
#
_cell.length_a   1.000
_cell.length_b   1.000
_cell.length_c   1.000
_cell.angle_alpha   90.00
_cell.angle_beta   90.00
_cell.angle_gamma   90.00
#
_symmetry.space_group_name_H-M   'P 1'
#
loop_
_entity.id
_entity.type
_entity.pdbx_description
1 polymer ?
#
loop_
_entity_poly.entity_id
_entity_poly.type
_entity_poly.pdbx_seq_one_letter_code
_entity_poly.pdbx_strand_id
1 'polypeptide(L)'
;MSKMAGMQETIEELRTAAASINAAADWLYQQFSGDDEAQATEAPAKEEPKPELKLEDVRAVLAEKSRAGHTAEVRALLKKYGAAKLSKIDPANYEALLKDAEVIGNGS
;
A
#
# COMPACT_ATOMS: atom_id res chain seq x y z
N MET A 1 -0.01 -49.11 -20.74
CA MET A 1 -0.55 -47.74 -20.86
C MET A 1 -0.46 -46.92 -19.55
N SER A 2 0.34 -47.34 -18.54
CA SER A 2 0.32 -46.71 -17.20
C SER A 2 1.13 -45.41 -17.02
N LYS A 3 2.10 -45.10 -17.90
CA LYS A 3 2.94 -43.88 -17.73
C LYS A 3 2.21 -42.59 -18.07
N MET A 4 1.22 -42.63 -18.97
CA MET A 4 0.46 -41.44 -19.36
C MET A 4 -0.59 -41.06 -18.32
N ALA A 5 -1.21 -42.04 -17.66
CA ALA A 5 -2.18 -41.81 -16.59
C ALA A 5 -1.55 -41.09 -15.37
N GLY A 6 -0.38 -41.56 -14.90
CA GLY A 6 0.31 -40.90 -13.78
C GLY A 6 0.87 -39.51 -14.11
N MET A 7 1.11 -39.22 -15.39
CA MET A 7 1.53 -37.88 -15.80
C MET A 7 0.35 -36.90 -15.87
N GLN A 8 -0.85 -37.37 -16.22
CA GLN A 8 -2.06 -36.54 -16.15
C GLN A 8 -2.45 -36.25 -14.70
N GLU A 9 -2.37 -37.26 -13.82
CA GLU A 9 -2.63 -37.11 -12.39
C GLU A 9 -1.71 -36.07 -11.75
N THR A 10 -0.41 -36.13 -12.02
CA THR A 10 0.55 -35.13 -11.52
C THR A 10 0.32 -33.72 -12.09
N ILE A 11 -0.18 -33.61 -13.32
CA ILE A 11 -0.58 -32.31 -13.90
C ILE A 11 -1.84 -31.77 -13.22
N GLU A 12 -2.81 -32.63 -12.89
CA GLU A 12 -4.03 -32.25 -12.17
C GLU A 12 -3.74 -31.83 -10.72
N GLU A 13 -2.87 -32.57 -10.02
CA GLU A 13 -2.40 -32.19 -8.69
C GLU A 13 -1.68 -30.84 -8.72
N LEU A 14 -0.81 -30.61 -9.71
CA LEU A 14 -0.11 -29.34 -9.87
C LEU A 14 -1.08 -28.18 -10.13
N ARG A 15 -2.12 -28.38 -10.95
CA ARG A 15 -3.17 -27.36 -11.17
C ARG A 15 -3.97 -27.09 -9.90
N THR A 16 -4.28 -28.12 -9.13
CA THR A 16 -5.05 -28.00 -7.89
C THR A 16 -4.25 -27.25 -6.82
N ALA A 17 -2.95 -27.56 -6.71
CA ALA A 17 -2.03 -26.83 -5.85
C ALA A 17 -1.93 -25.35 -6.25
N ALA A 18 -1.80 -25.06 -7.55
CA ALA A 18 -1.79 -23.68 -8.06
C ALA A 18 -3.10 -22.94 -7.75
N ALA A 19 -4.25 -23.59 -7.93
CA ALA A 19 -5.56 -23.02 -7.59
C ALA A 19 -5.67 -22.72 -6.09
N SER A 20 -5.14 -23.61 -5.24
CA SER A 20 -5.15 -23.44 -3.78
C SER A 20 -4.23 -22.31 -3.34
N ILE A 21 -3.05 -22.16 -3.98
CA ILE A 21 -2.12 -21.05 -3.74
C ILE A 21 -2.76 -19.72 -4.15
N ASN A 22 -3.41 -19.66 -5.32
CA ASN A 22 -4.12 -18.46 -5.75
C ASN A 22 -5.25 -18.09 -4.79
N ALA A 23 -6.06 -19.06 -4.36
CA ALA A 23 -7.13 -18.82 -3.39
C ALA A 23 -6.60 -18.31 -2.04
N ALA A 24 -5.46 -18.84 -1.57
CA ALA A 24 -4.81 -18.33 -0.36
C ALA A 24 -4.26 -16.91 -0.55
N ALA A 25 -3.68 -16.61 -1.72
CA ALA A 25 -3.22 -15.27 -2.06
C ALA A 25 -4.38 -14.27 -2.13
N ASP A 26 -5.50 -14.64 -2.76
CA ASP A 26 -6.72 -13.83 -2.83
C ASP A 26 -7.32 -13.61 -1.45
N TRP A 27 -7.35 -14.64 -0.60
CA TRP A 27 -7.82 -14.50 0.78
C TRP A 27 -6.91 -13.57 1.61
N LEU A 28 -5.59 -13.69 1.48
CA LEU A 28 -4.64 -12.78 2.13
C LEU A 28 -4.81 -11.36 1.60
N TYR A 29 -4.98 -11.21 0.28
CA TYR A 29 -5.24 -9.92 -0.34
C TYR A 29 -6.51 -9.29 0.25
N GLN A 30 -7.61 -10.02 0.36
CA GLN A 30 -8.83 -9.52 0.97
C GLN A 30 -8.68 -9.21 2.47
N GLN A 31 -7.94 -10.04 3.21
CA GLN A 31 -7.75 -9.86 4.66
C GLN A 31 -6.90 -8.63 5.00
N PHE A 32 -5.90 -8.32 4.16
CA PHE A 32 -4.94 -7.23 4.41
C PHE A 32 -5.18 -5.98 3.57
N SER A 33 -5.98 -6.07 2.49
CA SER A 33 -6.36 -4.90 1.69
C SER A 33 -7.55 -4.13 2.24
N GLY A 34 -8.10 -4.55 3.40
CA GLY A 34 -8.96 -3.74 4.25
C GLY A 34 -10.09 -3.02 3.49
N ASP A 35 -11.08 -3.77 3.04
CA ASP A 35 -12.43 -3.27 2.72
C ASP A 35 -12.51 -1.88 2.06
N ASP A 36 -11.82 -1.70 0.93
CA ASP A 36 -12.15 -0.65 -0.03
C ASP A 36 -12.28 -1.27 -1.42
N GLU A 37 -13.50 -1.15 -1.95
CA GLU A 37 -13.94 -1.45 -3.31
C GLU A 37 -14.26 -2.92 -3.66
N ALA A 38 -15.38 -3.36 -3.10
CA ALA A 38 -16.34 -4.13 -3.88
C ALA A 38 -16.76 -3.38 -5.16
N GLN A 39 -16.61 -4.06 -6.30
CA GLN A 39 -17.33 -3.89 -7.57
C GLN A 39 -17.98 -2.51 -7.86
N ALA A 40 -17.41 -1.75 -8.78
CA ALA A 40 -18.16 -0.80 -9.58
C ALA A 40 -17.83 -0.95 -11.08
N THR A 41 -18.87 -1.39 -11.78
CA THR A 41 -19.11 -1.42 -13.22
C THR A 41 -18.68 -0.17 -14.01
N GLU A 42 -18.13 -0.43 -15.19
CA GLU A 42 -18.25 0.30 -16.48
C GLU A 42 -18.10 1.84 -16.55
N ALA A 43 -17.09 2.24 -17.35
CA ALA A 43 -17.00 3.44 -18.21
C ALA A 43 -16.32 4.72 -17.63
N PRO A 44 -15.78 5.61 -18.49
CA PRO A 44 -14.39 5.55 -18.93
C PRO A 44 -13.57 6.79 -18.57
N ALA A 45 -12.25 6.58 -18.42
CA ALA A 45 -11.17 7.55 -18.58
C ALA A 45 -11.21 8.81 -17.68
N LYS A 46 -10.40 8.78 -16.62
CA LYS A 46 -9.47 9.87 -16.30
C LYS A 46 -8.37 9.41 -15.35
N GLU A 47 -7.18 9.31 -15.92
CA GLU A 47 -5.87 9.44 -15.27
C GLU A 47 -5.63 8.56 -14.05
N GLU A 48 -5.04 7.39 -14.30
CA GLU A 48 -4.18 6.71 -13.33
C GLU A 48 -3.04 7.67 -12.92
N PRO A 49 -2.86 8.01 -11.63
CA PRO A 49 -1.52 8.17 -11.13
C PRO A 49 -0.95 6.76 -10.88
N LYS A 50 0.30 6.58 -11.28
CA LYS A 50 1.18 5.45 -10.92
C LYS A 50 1.05 5.07 -9.45
N PRO A 51 1.49 3.87 -9.01
CA PRO A 51 1.45 3.45 -7.61
C PRO A 51 2.19 4.47 -6.72
N GLU A 52 1.45 5.47 -6.28
CA GLU A 52 1.86 6.52 -5.38
C GLU A 52 1.87 5.86 -4.01
N LEU A 53 2.98 6.00 -3.29
CA LEU A 53 2.98 5.77 -1.84
C LEU A 53 1.71 6.40 -1.28
N LYS A 54 0.85 5.57 -0.67
CA LYS A 54 -0.50 5.98 -0.29
C LYS A 54 -0.38 7.24 0.56
N LEU A 55 -0.89 8.35 0.02
CA LEU A 55 -0.91 9.66 0.65
C LEU A 55 -1.50 9.60 2.07
N GLU A 56 -2.38 8.61 2.29
CA GLU A 56 -3.02 8.30 3.57
C GLU A 56 -2.05 7.85 4.64
N ASP A 57 -1.09 6.96 4.35
CA ASP A 57 -0.15 6.45 5.35
C ASP A 57 0.75 7.59 5.85
N VAL A 58 1.26 8.39 4.92
CA VAL A 58 2.10 9.56 5.26
C VAL A 58 1.28 10.61 6.02
N ARG A 59 0.00 10.80 5.65
CA ARG A 59 -0.90 11.71 6.35
C ARG A 59 -1.22 11.21 7.76
N ALA A 60 -1.41 9.91 7.95
CA ALA A 60 -1.68 9.30 9.24
C ALA A 60 -0.51 9.52 10.20
N VAL A 61 0.72 9.23 9.77
CA VAL A 61 1.93 9.43 10.58
C VAL A 61 2.10 10.91 10.95
N LEU A 62 2.00 11.84 9.98
CA LEU A 62 2.10 13.27 10.30
C LEU A 62 0.98 13.77 11.23
N ALA A 63 -0.24 13.25 11.04
CA ALA A 63 -1.37 13.60 11.90
C ALA A 63 -1.18 13.07 13.32
N GLU A 64 -0.63 11.87 13.47
CA GLU A 64 -0.28 11.28 14.75
C GLU A 64 0.80 12.10 15.45
N LYS A 65 1.89 12.46 14.77
CA LYS A 65 2.94 13.33 15.33
C LYS A 65 2.39 14.71 15.69
N SER A 66 1.49 15.27 14.89
CA SER A 66 0.80 16.53 15.21
C SER A 66 -0.07 16.39 16.47
N ARG A 67 -0.83 15.30 16.60
CA ARG A 67 -1.64 14.97 17.79
C ARG A 67 -0.79 14.73 19.04
N ALA A 68 0.41 14.17 18.88
CA ALA A 68 1.39 14.00 19.94
C ALA A 68 2.03 15.32 20.43
N GLY A 69 1.67 16.46 19.83
CA GLY A 69 2.17 17.79 20.21
C GLY A 69 3.30 18.31 19.33
N HIS A 70 3.86 17.48 18.44
CA HIS A 70 4.94 17.86 17.52
C HIS A 70 4.44 18.61 16.26
N THR A 71 3.33 19.33 16.37
CA THR A 71 2.71 20.05 15.24
C THR A 71 3.68 21.08 14.62
N ALA A 72 4.51 21.73 15.42
CA ALA A 72 5.50 22.69 14.92
C ALA A 72 6.61 22.01 14.08
N GLU A 73 7.09 20.85 14.53
CA GLU A 73 8.13 20.06 13.85
C GLU A 73 7.58 19.47 12.55
N VAL A 74 6.36 18.93 12.56
CA VAL A 74 5.65 18.47 11.35
C VAL A 74 5.50 19.61 10.33
N ARG A 75 5.16 20.82 10.78
CA ARG A 75 5.01 21.98 9.88
C ARG A 75 6.33 22.47 9.32
N ALA A 76 7.39 22.44 10.13
CA ALA A 76 8.75 22.75 9.69
C ALA A 76 9.24 21.72 8.67
N LEU A 77 8.91 20.44 8.88
CA LEU A 77 9.24 19.35 7.96
C LEU A 77 8.58 19.55 6.61
N LEU A 78 7.26 19.75 6.57
CA LEU A 78 6.55 20.04 5.32
C LEU A 78 7.20 21.24 4.57
N LYS A 79 7.58 22.29 5.31
CA LYS A 79 8.23 23.48 4.75
C LYS A 79 9.64 23.20 4.21
N LYS A 80 10.40 22.30 4.84
CA LYS A 80 11.71 21.81 4.35
C LYS A 80 11.57 21.15 2.98
N TYR A 81 10.47 20.44 2.75
CA TYR A 81 10.12 19.85 1.45
C TYR A 81 9.39 20.82 0.51
N GLY A 82 9.32 22.12 0.85
CA GLY A 82 8.81 23.17 -0.02
C GLY A 82 7.30 23.42 0.03
N ALA A 83 6.58 22.77 0.96
CA ALA A 83 5.11 22.88 1.02
C ALA A 83 4.58 23.17 2.42
N ALA A 84 3.37 23.73 2.50
CA ALA A 84 2.67 23.89 3.78
C ALA A 84 1.75 22.70 4.11
N LYS A 85 1.54 21.79 3.15
CA LYS A 85 0.58 20.66 3.23
C LYS A 85 1.12 19.49 2.43
N LEU A 86 0.86 18.27 2.90
CA LEU A 86 1.28 17.04 2.24
C LEU A 86 0.76 16.93 0.80
N SER A 87 -0.47 17.41 0.54
CA SER A 87 -1.07 17.44 -0.81
C SER A 87 -0.37 18.35 -1.83
N LYS A 88 0.64 19.13 -1.41
CA LYS A 88 1.47 19.98 -2.28
C LYS A 88 2.92 19.49 -2.37
N ILE A 89 3.22 18.35 -1.75
CA ILE A 89 4.55 17.73 -1.79
C ILE A 89 4.54 16.72 -2.92
N ASP A 90 5.63 16.72 -3.68
CA ASP A 90 5.83 15.75 -4.76
C ASP A 90 5.88 14.32 -4.15
N PRO A 91 5.14 13.34 -4.70
CA PRO A 91 5.19 11.94 -4.24
C PRO A 91 6.60 11.36 -4.14
N ALA A 92 7.54 11.84 -4.96
CA ALA A 92 8.95 11.44 -4.88
C ALA A 92 9.62 11.80 -3.54
N ASN A 93 9.07 12.78 -2.81
CA ASN A 93 9.56 13.22 -1.51
C ASN A 93 8.81 12.57 -0.33
N TYR A 94 7.73 11.81 -0.56
CA TYR A 94 6.95 11.20 0.52
C TYR A 94 7.75 10.21 1.34
N GLU A 95 8.59 9.39 0.69
CA GLU A 95 9.41 8.41 1.40
C GLU A 95 10.40 9.09 2.37
N ALA A 96 11.08 10.13 1.89
CA ALA A 96 12.02 10.91 2.70
C ALA A 96 11.29 11.66 3.83
N LEU A 97 10.11 12.20 3.53
CA LEU A 97 9.30 12.92 4.50
C LEU A 97 8.76 12.00 5.60
N LEU A 98 8.32 10.80 5.25
CA LEU A 98 7.86 9.79 6.21
C LEU A 98 9.00 9.42 7.16
N LYS A 99 10.19 9.12 6.63
CA LYS A 99 11.38 8.81 7.42
C LYS A 99 11.71 9.91 8.41
N ASP A 100 11.76 11.17 7.95
CA ASP A 100 12.02 12.31 8.84
C ASP A 100 10.88 12.50 9.88
N ALA A 101 9.62 12.23 9.51
CA ALA A 101 8.48 12.32 10.39
C ALA A 101 8.46 11.22 11.46
N GLU A 102 8.96 10.02 11.17
CA GLU A 102 9.09 8.94 12.15
C GLU A 102 10.07 9.29 13.27
N VAL A 103 11.16 10.02 12.96
CA VAL A 103 12.17 10.45 13.94
C VAL A 103 11.63 11.55 14.87
N ILE A 104 10.63 12.31 14.43
CA ILE A 104 9.96 13.32 15.26
C ILE A 104 9.28 12.64 16.45
N GLY A 105 9.68 12.99 17.67
CA GLY A 105 9.10 12.40 18.90
C GLY A 105 9.53 10.96 19.23
N ASN A 106 10.38 10.32 18.41
CA ASN A 106 11.01 9.02 18.76
C ASN A 106 12.29 9.17 19.59
N GLY A 107 12.61 10.39 20.03
CA GLY A 107 13.65 10.66 21.02
C GLY A 107 13.10 10.53 22.42
N SER A 108 13.02 9.31 22.95
CA SER A 108 12.87 8.99 24.37
C SER A 108 13.56 7.68 24.69
#